data_AF-A0AAD4V4S3-F1
#
_entry.id   AF-A0AAD4V4S3-F1
#
_cell.length_a   1.000
_cell.length_b   1.000
_cell.length_c   1.000
_cell.angle_alpha   90.00
_cell.angle_beta   90.00
_cell.angle_gamma   90.00
#
_symmetry.space_group_name_H-M   'P 1'
#
loop_
_entity.id
_entity.type
_entity.pdbx_description
1 polymer ?
#
loop_
_entity_poly.entity_id
_entity_poly.type
_entity_poly.pdbx_seq_one_letter_code
_entity_poly.pdbx_strand_id
1 'polypeptide(L)'
;MFAASLLARFMHCPTKKHYGTAKRVLRYIQGTIDFGIEYQKGKEAILIGYCDSDWSGSQDDMRSTSGYAFSFGSGAFSWASVKQHSVALSTAEAEYVNASEATTQAIFLRFVLEDFGELQTEATPLMLDNTSAISMTRNPVFHQKTKHINRKYHFIRDALQDGVVDLRYCKSKEQVADIFTKALPKDRFNYFRGLLGVKIVNNLEGSVEV
;
A
#
# COMPACT_ATOMS: atom_id res chain seq x y z
N MET A 1 -3.27 -10.22 -2.16
CA MET A 1 -1.80 -10.27 -2.34
C MET A 1 -1.08 -10.72 -1.07
N PHE A 2 -1.29 -10.07 0.09
CA PHE A 2 -0.65 -10.42 1.38
C PHE A 2 -0.62 -11.92 1.70
N ALA A 3 -1.78 -12.59 1.68
CA ALA A 3 -1.86 -14.01 2.03
C ALA A 3 -1.04 -14.91 1.09
N ALA A 4 -0.95 -14.58 -0.20
CA ALA A 4 -0.14 -15.31 -1.17
C ALA A 4 1.36 -15.07 -0.91
N SER A 5 1.77 -13.82 -0.71
CA SER A 5 3.14 -13.45 -0.35
C SER A 5 3.58 -14.11 0.96
N LEU A 6 2.69 -14.22 1.95
CA LEU A 6 2.95 -14.90 3.22
C LEU A 6 3.15 -16.41 3.01
N LEU A 7 2.26 -17.07 2.27
CA LEU A 7 2.36 -18.52 1.99
C LEU A 7 3.62 -18.87 1.20
N ALA A 8 4.03 -18.00 0.26
CA ALA A 8 5.24 -18.18 -0.54
C ALA A 8 6.51 -18.32 0.32
N ARG A 9 6.56 -17.66 1.48
CA ARG A 9 7.70 -17.72 2.43
C ARG A 9 7.94 -19.15 2.96
N PHE A 10 6.90 -19.97 3.02
CA PHE A 10 6.94 -21.31 3.63
C PHE A 10 6.86 -22.45 2.62
N MET A 11 7.02 -22.18 1.31
CA MET A 11 6.93 -23.22 0.28
C MET A 11 7.99 -24.31 0.41
N HIS A 12 9.16 -23.99 0.98
CA HIS A 12 10.23 -24.95 1.19
C HIS A 12 9.91 -25.99 2.29
N CYS A 13 9.05 -25.64 3.26
CA CYS A 13 8.65 -26.51 4.37
C CYS A 13 7.24 -26.14 4.88
N PRO A 14 6.18 -26.50 4.12
CA PRO A 14 4.81 -26.12 4.49
C PRO A 14 4.28 -26.99 5.65
N THR A 15 3.54 -26.36 6.56
CA THR A 15 2.88 -27.04 7.70
C THR A 15 1.40 -27.27 7.42
N LYS A 16 0.72 -28.07 8.26
CA LYS A 16 -0.75 -28.21 8.22
C LYS A 16 -1.48 -26.86 8.37
N LYS A 17 -0.90 -25.90 9.11
CA LYS A 17 -1.42 -24.53 9.22
C LYS A 17 -1.35 -23.81 7.87
N HIS A 18 -0.20 -23.87 7.18
CA HIS A 18 -0.02 -23.27 5.85
C HIS A 18 -1.00 -23.86 4.84
N TYR A 19 -1.20 -25.19 4.85
CA TYR A 19 -2.20 -25.85 4.00
C TYR A 19 -3.64 -25.38 4.28
N GLY A 20 -4.00 -25.21 5.55
CA GLY A 20 -5.30 -24.64 5.95
C GLY A 20 -5.51 -23.23 5.41
N THR A 21 -4.49 -22.37 5.53
CA THR A 21 -4.51 -21.01 5.01
C THR A 21 -4.60 -20.98 3.47
N ALA A 22 -3.84 -21.82 2.77
CA ALA A 22 -3.91 -21.95 1.31
C ALA A 22 -5.32 -22.33 0.84
N LYS A 23 -5.97 -23.32 1.48
CA LYS A 23 -7.36 -23.67 1.19
C LYS A 23 -8.32 -22.51 1.42
N ARG A 24 -8.11 -21.69 2.46
CA ARG A 24 -8.93 -20.50 2.71
C ARG A 24 -8.78 -19.47 1.58
N VAL A 25 -7.56 -19.27 1.07
CA VAL A 25 -7.30 -18.40 -0.09
C VAL A 25 -8.02 -18.94 -1.34
N LEU A 26 -7.93 -20.23 -1.63
CA LEU A 26 -8.61 -20.83 -2.79
C LEU A 26 -10.13 -20.72 -2.70
N ARG A 27 -10.72 -20.95 -1.51
CA ARG A 27 -12.16 -20.75 -1.29
C ARG A 27 -12.59 -19.30 -1.45
N TYR A 28 -11.75 -18.36 -1.02
CA TYR A 28 -12.01 -16.95 -1.25
C TYR A 28 -12.05 -16.64 -2.74
N ILE A 29 -11.04 -17.07 -3.50
CA ILE A 29 -11.00 -16.90 -4.97
C ILE A 29 -12.25 -17.50 -5.61
N GLN A 30 -12.61 -18.74 -5.28
CA GLN A 30 -13.80 -19.40 -5.79
C GLN A 30 -15.10 -18.65 -5.45
N GLY A 31 -15.19 -18.08 -4.24
CA GLY A 31 -16.35 -17.32 -3.79
C GLY A 31 -16.38 -15.87 -4.30
N THR A 32 -15.33 -15.41 -4.97
CA THR A 32 -15.23 -14.06 -5.52
C THR A 32 -14.87 -14.06 -7.01
N ILE A 33 -15.27 -15.09 -7.75
CA ILE A 33 -15.06 -15.17 -9.21
C ILE A 33 -15.78 -14.03 -9.94
N ASP A 34 -16.95 -13.62 -9.45
CA ASP A 34 -17.75 -12.54 -10.02
C ASP A 34 -17.37 -11.18 -9.45
N PHE A 35 -16.15 -11.01 -8.92
CA PHE A 35 -15.69 -9.73 -8.39
C PHE A 35 -14.65 -9.11 -9.33
N GLY A 36 -14.72 -7.78 -9.50
CA GLY A 36 -13.83 -7.00 -10.34
C GLY A 36 -13.60 -5.61 -9.75
N ILE A 37 -12.62 -4.90 -10.30
CA ILE A 37 -12.30 -3.52 -9.89
C ILE A 37 -13.18 -2.57 -10.72
N GLU A 38 -14.00 -1.78 -10.05
CA GLU A 38 -14.83 -0.74 -10.67
C GLU A 38 -14.05 0.58 -10.80
N TYR A 39 -13.97 1.11 -12.02
CA TYR A 39 -13.48 2.46 -12.30
C TYR A 39 -14.66 3.36 -12.65
N GLN A 40 -14.72 4.55 -12.04
CA GLN A 40 -15.82 5.50 -12.24
C GLN A 40 -15.36 6.64 -13.15
N LYS A 41 -16.09 6.89 -14.24
CA LYS A 41 -15.85 8.03 -15.14
C LYS A 41 -16.31 9.33 -14.48
N GLY A 42 -15.64 10.44 -14.81
CA GLY A 42 -16.10 11.80 -14.46
C GLY A 42 -15.64 12.29 -13.08
N LYS A 43 -14.80 11.54 -12.38
CA LYS A 43 -14.01 12.08 -11.27
C LYS A 43 -12.73 12.70 -11.83
N GLU A 44 -12.30 13.80 -11.21
CA GLU A 44 -10.99 14.39 -11.47
C GLU A 44 -9.89 13.35 -11.20
N ALA A 45 -8.95 13.21 -12.14
CA ALA A 45 -7.91 12.18 -12.10
C ALA A 45 -6.77 12.56 -11.16
N ILE A 46 -7.07 12.70 -9.87
CA ILE A 46 -6.07 12.98 -8.84
C ILE A 46 -5.49 11.67 -8.33
N LEU A 47 -4.21 11.44 -8.58
CA LEU A 47 -3.45 10.32 -8.03
C LEU A 47 -3.42 10.45 -6.50
N ILE A 48 -3.88 9.40 -5.82
CA ILE A 48 -3.87 9.29 -4.36
C ILE A 48 -3.24 7.94 -4.00
N GLY A 49 -2.35 7.95 -3.02
CA GLY A 49 -1.72 6.76 -2.46
C GLY A 49 -2.11 6.52 -1.01
N TYR A 50 -2.19 5.25 -0.63
CA TYR A 50 -2.25 4.79 0.75
C TYR A 50 -1.04 3.89 1.01
N CYS A 51 -0.40 4.02 2.16
CA CYS A 51 0.70 3.14 2.51
C CYS A 51 0.67 2.79 4.00
N ASP A 52 0.83 1.51 4.32
CA ASP A 52 0.92 0.96 5.68
C ASP A 52 2.06 -0.07 5.74
N SER A 53 2.61 -0.31 6.93
CA SER A 53 3.48 -1.46 7.16
C SER A 53 3.06 -2.18 8.42
N ASP A 54 3.17 -3.51 8.42
CA ASP A 54 3.16 -4.24 9.69
C ASP A 54 4.47 -3.96 10.46
N TRP A 55 4.44 -4.09 11.79
CA TRP A 55 5.67 -4.12 12.58
C TRP A 55 5.90 -5.53 13.11
N SER A 56 7.10 -6.07 12.87
CA SER A 56 7.48 -7.42 13.28
C SER A 56 6.51 -8.52 12.78
N GLY A 57 5.90 -8.35 11.60
CA GLY A 57 4.90 -9.29 11.07
C GLY A 57 5.42 -10.70 10.77
N SER A 58 6.74 -10.89 10.77
CA SER A 58 7.41 -12.18 10.58
C SER A 58 8.17 -12.54 11.87
N GLN A 59 7.66 -13.48 12.67
CA GLN A 59 8.35 -13.93 13.89
C GLN A 59 9.69 -14.64 13.60
N ASP A 60 9.87 -15.15 12.37
CA ASP A 60 11.05 -15.93 11.99
C ASP A 60 12.29 -15.06 11.74
N ASP A 61 12.11 -13.84 11.22
CA ASP A 61 13.22 -12.93 10.89
C ASP A 61 12.99 -11.47 11.29
N MET A 62 11.90 -11.20 12.03
CA MET A 62 11.52 -9.90 12.58
C MET A 62 11.33 -8.78 11.53
N ARG A 63 11.24 -9.15 10.25
CA ARG A 63 11.06 -8.18 9.16
C ARG A 63 9.60 -7.82 8.96
N SER A 64 9.38 -6.54 8.74
CA SER A 64 8.06 -5.97 8.42
C SER A 64 7.62 -6.29 7.00
N THR A 65 6.31 -6.20 6.74
CA THR A 65 5.69 -6.21 5.42
C THR A 65 5.19 -4.81 5.10
N SER A 66 5.77 -4.19 4.07
CA SER A 66 5.31 -2.98 3.42
C SER A 66 4.09 -3.25 2.55
N GLY A 67 3.15 -2.31 2.52
CA GLY A 67 2.00 -2.34 1.63
C GLY A 67 1.60 -0.95 1.18
N TYR A 68 1.18 -0.85 -0.08
CA TYR A 68 0.61 0.38 -0.63
C TYR A 68 -0.46 0.09 -1.67
N ALA A 69 -1.31 1.09 -1.93
CA ALA A 69 -2.24 1.11 -3.05
C ALA A 69 -2.45 2.54 -3.57
N PHE A 70 -2.56 2.66 -4.89
CA PHE A 70 -2.78 3.91 -5.62
C PHE A 70 -4.05 3.82 -6.47
N SER A 71 -4.80 4.92 -6.51
CA SER A 71 -6.02 5.09 -7.30
C SER A 71 -6.18 6.55 -7.75
N PHE A 72 -7.18 6.79 -8.60
CA PHE A 72 -7.69 8.12 -8.94
C PHE A 72 -9.00 8.44 -8.18
N GLY A 73 -9.13 7.97 -6.94
CA GLY A 73 -10.37 8.15 -6.15
C GLY A 73 -11.55 7.23 -6.56
N SER A 74 -11.27 6.21 -7.38
CA SER A 74 -12.18 5.08 -7.65
C SER A 74 -11.46 3.75 -7.38
N GLY A 75 -11.38 2.85 -8.37
CA GLY A 75 -10.67 1.57 -8.25
C GLY A 75 -9.16 1.74 -8.13
N ALA A 76 -8.53 0.87 -7.34
CA ALA A 76 -7.08 0.81 -7.25
C ALA A 76 -6.48 0.17 -8.50
N PHE A 77 -5.42 0.76 -9.06
CA PHE A 77 -4.76 0.26 -10.27
C PHE A 77 -3.29 -0.12 -10.05
N SER A 78 -2.68 0.32 -8.94
CA SER A 78 -1.30 -0.02 -8.58
C SER A 78 -1.24 -0.33 -7.08
N TRP A 79 -0.72 -1.50 -6.70
CA TRP A 79 -0.63 -1.91 -5.31
C TRP A 79 0.54 -2.88 -5.10
N ALA A 80 1.00 -3.00 -3.85
CA ALA A 80 2.02 -3.98 -3.50
C ALA A 80 1.87 -4.49 -2.07
N SER A 81 2.48 -5.66 -1.82
CA SER A 81 2.62 -6.29 -0.51
C SER A 81 3.99 -6.97 -0.48
N VAL A 82 4.98 -6.31 0.11
CA VAL A 82 6.40 -6.65 -0.01
C VAL A 82 7.02 -6.78 1.36
N LYS A 83 7.80 -7.84 1.57
CA LYS A 83 8.59 -7.99 2.80
C LYS A 83 9.76 -7.02 2.77
N GLN A 84 9.93 -6.21 3.79
CA GLN A 84 11.06 -5.28 3.89
C GLN A 84 12.38 -6.05 3.91
N HIS A 85 13.41 -5.47 3.27
CA HIS A 85 14.74 -6.09 3.20
C HIS A 85 15.51 -6.01 4.53
N SER A 86 15.37 -4.90 5.24
CA SER A 86 15.99 -4.66 6.55
C SER A 86 14.99 -4.85 7.69
N VAL A 87 15.49 -5.21 8.87
CA VAL A 87 14.70 -5.21 10.11
C VAL A 87 14.56 -3.78 10.59
N ALA A 88 13.32 -3.32 10.78
CA ALA A 88 13.03 -2.01 11.31
C ALA A 88 13.15 -2.02 12.85
N LEU A 89 13.77 -0.99 13.43
CA LEU A 89 13.99 -0.92 14.88
C LEU A 89 12.76 -0.37 15.64
N SER A 90 11.76 0.14 14.92
CA SER A 90 10.49 0.61 15.49
C SER A 90 9.37 0.58 14.44
N THR A 91 8.12 0.64 14.89
CA THR A 91 6.96 0.78 14.00
C THR A 91 7.06 2.03 13.12
N ALA A 92 7.49 3.15 13.70
CA ALA A 92 7.64 4.40 12.96
C ALA A 92 8.73 4.29 11.87
N GLU A 93 9.79 3.52 12.12
CA GLU A 93 10.83 3.24 11.13
C GLU A 93 10.33 2.32 10.00
N ALA A 94 9.57 1.27 10.33
CA ALA A 94 8.97 0.38 9.34
C ALA A 94 8.03 1.17 8.40
N GLU A 95 7.21 2.05 8.98
CA GLU A 95 6.28 2.88 8.20
C GLU A 95 7.02 3.94 7.39
N TYR A 96 8.11 4.50 7.91
CA TYR A 96 8.98 5.40 7.15
C TYR A 96 9.57 4.70 5.92
N VAL A 97 10.06 3.46 6.10
CA VAL A 97 10.59 2.64 5.02
C VAL A 97 9.53 2.40 3.95
N ASN A 98 8.32 2.06 4.36
CA ASN A 98 7.19 1.84 3.45
C ASN A 98 6.75 3.14 2.74
N ALA A 99 6.73 4.26 3.45
CA ALA A 99 6.47 5.57 2.87
C ALA A 99 7.48 5.91 1.76
N SER A 100 8.76 5.59 1.96
CA SER A 100 9.80 5.78 0.92
C SER A 100 9.53 4.95 -0.33
N GLU A 101 9.07 3.71 -0.16
CA GLU A 101 8.71 2.81 -1.27
C GLU A 101 7.48 3.34 -2.02
N ALA A 102 6.46 3.78 -1.29
CA ALA A 102 5.27 4.38 -1.87
C ALA A 102 5.57 5.73 -2.56
N THR A 103 6.44 6.58 -2.01
CA THR A 103 6.89 7.81 -2.69
C THR A 103 7.59 7.50 -4.01
N THR A 104 8.42 6.45 -4.05
CA THR A 104 9.06 6.01 -5.30
C THR A 104 8.02 5.59 -6.34
N GLN A 105 7.01 4.83 -5.92
CA GLN A 105 5.91 4.43 -6.78
C GLN A 105 5.08 5.65 -7.25
N ALA A 106 4.81 6.62 -6.39
CA ALA A 106 4.10 7.84 -6.74
C ALA A 106 4.84 8.64 -7.82
N ILE A 107 6.15 8.79 -7.69
CA ILE A 107 7.00 9.46 -8.69
C ILE A 107 6.93 8.73 -10.04
N PHE A 108 7.07 7.40 -10.03
CA PHE A 108 6.96 6.60 -11.23
C PHE A 108 5.58 6.74 -11.90
N LEU A 109 4.50 6.70 -11.12
CA LEU A 109 3.15 6.86 -11.64
C LEU A 109 2.91 8.27 -12.20
N ARG A 110 3.44 9.32 -11.58
CA ARG A 110 3.38 10.69 -12.13
C ARG A 110 4.10 10.79 -13.46
N PHE A 111 5.29 10.19 -13.58
CA PHE A 111 6.02 10.12 -14.85
C PHE A 111 5.20 9.43 -15.95
N VAL A 112 4.59 8.28 -15.64
CA VAL A 112 3.72 7.56 -16.59
C VAL A 112 2.48 8.39 -16.97
N LEU A 113 1.91 9.15 -16.03
CA LEU A 113 0.75 9.99 -16.29
C LEU A 113 1.09 11.20 -17.15
N GLU A 114 2.27 11.79 -16.95
CA GLU A 114 2.79 12.87 -17.80
C GLU A 114 2.94 12.40 -19.25
N ASP A 115 3.46 11.18 -19.48
CA ASP A 115 3.54 10.57 -20.82
C ASP A 115 2.16 10.39 -21.48
N PHE A 116 1.10 10.20 -20.68
CA PHE A 116 -0.29 10.14 -21.16
C PHE A 116 -0.96 11.51 -21.30
N GLY A 117 -0.27 12.60 -20.99
CA GLY A 117 -0.81 13.97 -21.03
C GLY A 117 -1.65 14.35 -19.80
N GLU A 118 -1.68 13.51 -18.76
CA GLU A 118 -2.41 13.73 -17.51
C GLU A 118 -1.47 14.24 -16.41
N LEU A 119 -0.86 15.40 -16.65
CA LEU A 119 0.06 16.01 -15.69
C LEU A 119 -0.68 16.42 -14.42
N GLN A 120 -0.34 15.77 -13.31
CA GLN A 120 -0.74 16.26 -11.99
C GLN A 120 0.24 17.32 -11.51
N THR A 121 -0.19 18.58 -11.43
CA THR A 121 0.65 19.68 -10.91
C THR A 121 0.74 19.63 -9.39
N GLU A 122 -0.38 19.35 -8.72
CA GLU A 122 -0.46 19.30 -7.26
C GLU A 122 0.26 18.08 -6.67
N ALA A 123 0.75 18.22 -5.44
CA ALA A 123 1.40 17.12 -4.72
C ALA A 123 0.47 15.90 -4.59
N THR A 124 1.00 14.71 -4.86
CA THR A 124 0.25 13.45 -4.70
C THR A 124 -0.01 13.16 -3.23
N PRO A 125 -1.27 13.13 -2.76
CA PRO A 125 -1.56 12.82 -1.37
C PRO A 125 -1.18 11.37 -1.08
N LEU A 126 -0.33 11.16 -0.06
CA LEU A 126 0.05 9.85 0.43
C LEU A 126 -0.44 9.70 1.87
N MET A 127 -1.40 8.80 2.07
CA MET A 127 -2.12 8.62 3.33
C MET A 127 -1.41 7.61 4.25
N LEU A 128 -1.05 8.06 5.45
CA LEU A 128 -0.38 7.28 6.50
C LEU A 128 -1.17 7.39 7.81
N ASP A 129 -1.16 6.35 8.65
CA ASP A 129 -1.83 6.35 9.95
C ASP A 129 -0.88 6.50 11.15
N ASN A 130 0.42 6.69 10.91
CA ASN A 130 1.41 6.97 11.95
C ASN A 130 1.96 8.38 11.90
N THR A 131 1.51 9.17 12.87
CA THR A 131 1.95 10.55 13.05
C THR A 131 3.44 10.67 13.39
N SER A 132 4.04 9.64 14.01
CA SER A 132 5.49 9.64 14.29
C SER A 132 6.29 9.51 12.99
N ALA A 133 5.91 8.59 12.10
CA ALA A 133 6.53 8.46 10.78
C ALA A 133 6.39 9.74 9.95
N ILE A 134 5.22 10.38 9.97
CA ILE A 134 5.02 11.70 9.32
C ILE A 134 5.91 12.78 9.97
N SER A 135 6.03 12.81 11.29
CA SER A 135 6.87 13.80 11.97
C SER A 135 8.37 13.62 11.66
N MET A 136 8.80 12.38 11.43
CA MET A 136 10.18 12.05 11.07
C MET A 136 10.58 12.66 9.72
N THR A 137 9.65 12.86 8.77
CA THR A 137 9.99 13.49 7.49
C THR A 137 10.18 14.99 7.60
N ARG A 138 9.58 15.62 8.62
CA ARG A 138 9.61 17.08 8.84
C ARG A 138 10.75 17.54 9.74
N ASN A 139 11.33 16.66 10.56
CA ASN A 139 12.29 17.05 11.60
C ASN A 139 13.70 16.47 11.35
N PRO A 140 14.71 17.33 11.06
CA PRO A 140 16.09 16.89 10.79
C PRO A 140 16.82 16.34 12.02
N VAL A 141 16.29 16.51 13.24
CA VAL A 141 16.97 16.04 14.48
C VAL A 141 16.95 14.52 14.61
N PHE A 142 16.03 13.81 13.96
CA PHE A 142 15.95 12.35 14.05
C PHE A 142 17.07 11.61 13.29
N HIS A 143 17.83 12.29 12.43
CA HIS A 143 18.92 11.74 11.61
C HIS A 143 19.99 10.97 12.40
N GLN A 144 20.27 11.39 13.64
CA GLN A 144 21.32 10.75 14.44
C GLN A 144 20.94 9.32 14.89
N LYS A 145 19.64 9.02 15.03
CA LYS A 145 19.14 7.71 15.51
C LYS A 145 18.78 6.73 14.39
N THR A 146 18.77 7.16 13.14
CA THR A 146 18.29 6.39 11.98
C THR A 146 19.30 6.36 10.81
N LYS A 147 20.59 6.38 11.13
CA LYS A 147 21.68 6.44 10.13
C LYS A 147 21.61 5.34 9.07
N HIS A 148 21.09 4.16 9.40
CA HIS A 148 20.97 3.02 8.48
C HIS A 148 19.89 3.20 7.41
N ILE A 149 18.97 4.15 7.58
CA ILE A 149 17.95 4.49 6.57
C ILE A 149 18.10 5.92 6.02
N ASN A 150 19.26 6.54 6.23
CA ASN A 150 19.52 7.94 5.89
C ASN A 150 19.21 8.31 4.42
N ARG A 151 19.50 7.42 3.46
CA ARG A 151 19.15 7.65 2.05
C ARG A 151 17.65 7.81 1.83
N LYS A 152 16.84 6.96 2.47
CA LYS A 152 15.38 7.04 2.41
C LYS A 152 14.88 8.33 3.04
N TYR A 153 15.58 8.80 4.09
CA TYR A 153 15.26 10.06 4.74
C TYR A 153 15.37 11.28 3.82
N HIS A 154 16.53 11.43 3.19
CA HIS A 154 16.76 12.51 2.25
C HIS A 154 15.77 12.43 1.09
N PHE A 155 15.57 11.24 0.53
CA PHE A 155 14.66 11.03 -0.61
C PHE A 155 13.23 11.49 -0.35
N ILE A 156 12.58 11.05 0.74
CA ILE A 156 11.19 11.47 1.03
C ILE A 156 11.12 12.98 1.26
N ARG A 157 12.11 13.53 1.98
CA ARG A 157 12.13 14.96 2.31
C ARG A 157 12.27 15.82 1.06
N ASP A 158 13.16 15.44 0.15
CA ASP A 158 13.37 16.16 -1.10
C ASP A 158 12.08 16.08 -1.95
N ALA A 159 11.43 14.92 -2.03
CA ALA A 159 10.13 14.77 -2.71
C ALA A 159 8.99 15.60 -2.08
N LEU A 160 9.01 15.82 -0.76
CA LEU A 160 8.07 16.70 -0.07
C LEU A 160 8.38 18.18 -0.34
N GLN A 161 9.66 18.55 -0.34
CA GLN A 161 10.12 19.91 -0.58
C GLN A 161 9.86 20.35 -2.04
N ASP A 162 10.02 19.43 -2.98
CA ASP A 162 9.76 19.63 -4.40
C ASP A 162 8.25 19.59 -4.74
N GLY A 163 7.38 19.35 -3.74
CA GLY A 163 5.93 19.32 -3.92
C GLY A 163 5.45 18.11 -4.73
N VAL A 164 6.23 17.04 -4.83
CA VAL A 164 5.87 15.85 -5.61
C VAL A 164 4.86 14.99 -4.85
N VAL A 165 5.03 14.86 -3.53
CA VAL A 165 4.12 14.14 -2.64
C VAL A 165 3.77 14.98 -1.43
N ASP A 166 2.60 14.75 -0.85
CA ASP A 166 2.16 15.34 0.41
C ASP A 166 1.73 14.24 1.39
N LEU A 167 2.46 14.08 2.49
CA LEU A 167 2.16 13.07 3.49
C LEU A 167 1.03 13.54 4.40
N ARG A 168 -0.11 12.84 4.36
CA ARG A 168 -1.31 13.17 5.13
C ARG A 168 -1.65 12.07 6.11
N TYR A 169 -2.06 12.49 7.31
CA TYR A 169 -2.59 11.56 8.30
C TYR A 169 -3.99 11.05 7.86
N CYS A 170 -4.19 9.74 7.88
CA CYS A 170 -5.50 9.10 7.88
C CYS A 170 -5.69 8.29 9.16
N LYS A 171 -6.94 8.07 9.55
CA LYS A 171 -7.19 7.16 10.68
C LYS A 171 -6.89 5.74 10.21
N SER A 172 -6.41 4.85 11.09
CA SER A 172 -6.29 3.42 10.77
C SER A 172 -7.62 2.80 10.32
N LYS A 173 -8.75 3.41 10.71
CA LYS A 173 -10.09 3.05 10.23
C LYS A 173 -10.32 3.29 8.73
N GLU A 174 -9.48 4.09 8.09
CA GLU A 174 -9.52 4.51 6.69
C GLU A 174 -8.25 4.06 5.92
N GLN A 175 -7.30 3.40 6.59
CA GLN A 175 -6.04 2.97 6.01
C GLN A 175 -6.21 1.75 5.10
N VAL A 176 -6.52 1.99 3.82
CA VAL A 176 -6.79 0.93 2.83
C VAL A 176 -5.59 0.00 2.66
N ALA A 177 -4.36 0.48 2.88
CA ALA A 177 -3.15 -0.32 2.72
C ALA A 177 -3.02 -1.48 3.74
N ASP A 178 -3.78 -1.46 4.84
CA ASP A 178 -3.85 -2.54 5.84
C ASP A 178 -4.13 -3.92 5.23
N ILE A 179 -4.91 -3.97 4.15
CA ILE A 179 -5.25 -5.24 3.46
C ILE A 179 -4.03 -5.91 2.81
N PHE A 180 -2.95 -5.16 2.61
CA PHE A 180 -1.69 -5.63 2.03
C PHE A 180 -0.64 -6.00 3.08
N THR A 181 -0.89 -5.75 4.36
CA THR A 181 0.10 -5.94 5.44
C THR A 181 -0.40 -6.82 6.58
N LYS A 182 -1.74 -6.89 6.78
CA LYS A 182 -2.34 -7.51 7.96
C LYS A 182 -3.33 -8.61 7.59
N ALA A 183 -3.41 -9.64 8.44
CA ALA A 183 -4.48 -10.62 8.40
C ALA A 183 -5.74 -10.03 9.06
N LEU A 184 -6.64 -9.48 8.26
CA LEU A 184 -7.81 -8.74 8.76
C LEU A 184 -9.01 -9.65 9.08
N PRO A 185 -9.85 -9.27 10.06
CA PRO A 185 -11.19 -9.85 10.24
C PRO A 185 -12.04 -9.69 8.99
N LYS A 186 -13.02 -10.59 8.78
CA LYS A 186 -13.84 -10.65 7.56
C LYS A 186 -14.48 -9.30 7.19
N ASP A 187 -15.13 -8.66 8.15
CA ASP A 187 -15.87 -7.40 7.88
C ASP A 187 -14.91 -6.27 7.51
N ARG A 188 -13.76 -6.22 8.18
CA ARG A 188 -12.71 -5.25 7.90
C ARG A 188 -12.07 -5.46 6.54
N PHE A 189 -11.77 -6.71 6.21
CA PHE A 189 -11.26 -7.09 4.89
C PHE A 189 -12.25 -6.70 3.78
N ASN A 190 -13.54 -7.01 3.97
CA ASN A 190 -14.59 -6.66 3.00
C ASN A 190 -14.75 -5.15 2.82
N TYR A 191 -14.67 -4.39 3.91
CA TYR A 191 -14.71 -2.94 3.87
C TYR A 191 -13.57 -2.35 3.02
N PHE A 192 -12.32 -2.71 3.31
CA PHE A 192 -11.18 -2.22 2.54
C PHE A 192 -11.15 -2.71 1.10
N ARG A 193 -11.57 -3.95 0.86
CA ARG A 193 -11.76 -4.48 -0.49
C ARG A 193 -12.73 -3.61 -1.30
N GLY A 194 -13.84 -3.18 -0.68
CA GLY A 194 -14.78 -2.24 -1.29
C GLY A 194 -14.16 -0.87 -1.58
N LEU A 195 -13.31 -0.35 -0.68
CA LEU A 195 -12.59 0.91 -0.89
C LEU A 195 -11.54 0.83 -2.00
N LEU A 196 -10.96 -0.35 -2.26
CA LEU A 196 -10.13 -0.60 -3.44
C LEU A 196 -10.91 -0.68 -4.75
N GLY A 197 -12.25 -0.53 -4.70
CA GLY A 197 -13.14 -0.66 -5.85
C GLY A 197 -13.45 -2.11 -6.24
N VAL A 198 -12.99 -3.11 -5.47
CA VAL A 198 -13.28 -4.52 -5.76
C VAL A 198 -14.71 -4.83 -5.32
N LYS A 199 -15.62 -4.99 -6.27
CA LYS A 199 -17.08 -5.18 -6.07
C LYS A 199 -17.59 -6.33 -6.95
N ILE A 200 -18.83 -6.76 -6.70
CA ILE A 200 -19.48 -7.76 -7.57
C ILE A 200 -19.71 -7.12 -8.93
N VAL A 201 -19.32 -7.82 -9.99
CA VAL A 201 -19.48 -7.47 -11.40
C VAL A 201 -20.91 -7.78 -11.81
N ASN A 202 -21.86 -7.00 -11.31
CA ASN A 202 -23.22 -6.97 -11.87
C ASN A 202 -23.26 -5.77 -12.82
N ASN A 203 -23.18 -6.02 -14.14
CA ASN A 203 -23.31 -5.00 -15.19
C ASN A 203 -22.13 -4.01 -15.34
N LEU A 204 -20.88 -4.41 -15.01
CA LEU A 204 -19.70 -3.62 -15.41
C LEU A 204 -19.36 -3.89 -16.88
N GLU A 205 -20.25 -3.49 -17.79
CA GLU A 205 -19.88 -3.34 -19.19
C GLU A 205 -19.07 -2.05 -19.29
N GLY A 206 -17.79 -2.17 -19.65
CA GLY A 206 -16.97 -1.00 -19.92
C GLY A 206 -17.64 -0.18 -21.01
N SER A 207 -17.80 1.13 -20.80
CA SER A 207 -18.34 2.07 -21.80
C SER A 207 -17.47 2.27 -23.05
N VAL A 208 -16.49 1.39 -23.29
CA VAL A 208 -15.61 1.42 -24.44
C VAL A 208 -16.15 0.42 -25.45
N GLU A 209 -16.95 0.91 -26.39
CA GLU A 209 -17.17 0.18 -27.65
C GLU A 209 -15.81 0.07 -28.35
N VAL A 210 -15.36 -1.17 -28.58
CA VAL A 210 -14.13 -1.49 -29.32
C VAL A 210 -14.40 -1.40 -30.81
#